data_AF-A0A929Q0L7-F1
#
_entry.id   AF-A0A929Q0L7-F1
#
_cell.length_a   1.000
_cell.length_b   1.000
_cell.length_c   1.000
_cell.angle_alpha   90.00
_cell.angle_beta   90.00
_cell.angle_gamma   90.00
#
_symmetry.space_group_name_H-M   'P 1'
#
loop_
_entity.id
_entity.type
_entity.pdbx_description
1 polymer ?
#
loop_
_entity_poly.entity_id
_entity_poly.type
_entity_poly.pdbx_seq_one_letter_code
_entity_poly.pdbx_strand_id
1 'polypeptide(L)'
;MKKLVMGIMSASLLTGMVSVLPVAAMETNMAEGHQEAEGTILVDAINFPDPVFRSKVAALLGAMPGQGVNADAFNAVKTMDVSKSGIQSLKGIELFAKLTTLNCDDNQLSALDVSQNTQLKTLSCQSNQLSELNVNNNLELEILNCHNNQIRILNLSNNMCLESVDFWGNYIVDPLYPNSWNRSDVALMFRLYNPGSGEHFYTANKEEKEFLEASGWTGEGAGWMAPKESTVPVYRLYNPNSGDHHYTMSVEEKDALIGFGWNDEGIGWYSDENEQIPLYRQFNPNAATGSHNYTTLQEEHLSLIRMGWNDEGIAWYAKK
;
A
#
# COMPACT_ATOMS: atom_id res chain seq x y z
N MET A 1 -101.30 3.21 8.16
CA MET A 1 -100.85 3.56 9.52
C MET A 1 -99.51 4.30 9.35
N LYS A 2 -99.40 5.60 9.67
CA LYS A 2 -98.73 6.19 10.87
C LYS A 2 -97.33 5.60 11.14
N LYS A 3 -96.22 6.33 11.37
CA LYS A 3 -95.74 7.75 11.22
C LYS A 3 -94.17 7.66 11.31
N LEU A 4 -93.32 8.50 10.71
CA LEU A 4 -92.76 9.82 11.15
C LEU A 4 -91.52 10.09 10.21
N VAL A 5 -91.28 11.23 9.50
CA VAL A 5 -90.67 12.55 9.90
C VAL A 5 -89.31 12.38 10.63
N MET A 6 -88.15 13.01 10.29
CA MET A 6 -87.77 14.39 9.83
C MET A 6 -86.45 14.33 8.98
N GLY A 7 -86.10 15.22 8.02
CA GLY A 7 -85.35 16.52 8.17
C GLY A 7 -83.79 16.36 8.13
N ILE A 8 -82.91 17.22 7.57
CA ILE A 8 -82.92 18.56 6.91
C ILE A 8 -81.66 18.73 5.98
N MET A 9 -81.74 19.54 4.90
CA MET A 9 -80.73 20.26 4.03
C MET A 9 -79.19 20.02 4.14
N SER A 10 -78.33 20.21 3.13
CA SER A 10 -78.36 20.54 1.66
C SER A 10 -76.98 20.12 1.04
N ALA A 11 -76.24 20.68 0.06
CA ALA A 11 -76.22 21.80 -0.94
C ALA A 11 -75.00 21.54 -1.91
N SER A 12 -74.71 22.19 -3.06
CA SER A 12 -75.46 22.92 -4.11
C SER A 12 -74.52 23.29 -5.30
N LEU A 13 -75.05 23.43 -6.53
CA LEU A 13 -74.42 23.98 -7.78
C LEU A 13 -73.25 23.20 -8.43
N LEU A 14 -72.82 23.48 -9.69
CA LEU A 14 -73.54 23.50 -10.99
C LEU A 14 -72.52 23.36 -12.15
N THR A 15 -72.97 22.94 -13.35
CA THR A 15 -72.15 22.76 -14.57
C THR A 15 -71.63 24.06 -15.19
N GLY A 16 -70.37 24.09 -15.64
CA GLY A 16 -69.75 25.24 -16.30
C GLY A 16 -69.65 25.17 -17.84
N MET A 17 -68.96 26.15 -18.43
CA MET A 17 -68.39 26.19 -19.79
C MET A 17 -67.32 27.31 -19.87
N VAL A 18 -66.47 27.26 -20.92
CA VAL A 18 -65.63 28.32 -21.56
C VAL A 18 -64.18 27.82 -21.84
N SER A 19 -63.56 28.39 -22.88
CA SER A 19 -62.26 28.05 -23.49
C SER A 19 -61.54 29.36 -23.93
N VAL A 20 -60.33 29.43 -24.50
CA VAL A 20 -59.56 28.49 -25.36
C VAL A 20 -58.04 28.78 -25.29
N LEU A 21 -57.22 27.78 -25.69
CA LEU A 21 -55.79 27.88 -26.09
C LEU A 21 -54.73 28.20 -25.00
N PRO A 22 -53.43 27.90 -25.24
CA PRO A 22 -52.83 26.90 -26.14
C PRO A 22 -51.96 25.86 -25.38
N VAL A 23 -51.31 24.94 -26.10
CA VAL A 23 -50.31 24.01 -25.53
C VAL A 23 -49.02 24.76 -25.19
N ALA A 24 -48.50 24.56 -23.98
CA ALA A 24 -47.12 24.85 -23.60
C ALA A 24 -46.42 23.54 -23.21
N ALA A 25 -45.11 23.44 -23.47
CA ALA A 25 -44.34 22.23 -23.18
C ALA A 25 -44.19 22.02 -21.66
N MET A 26 -44.42 20.79 -21.20
CA MET A 26 -44.21 20.39 -19.80
C MET A 26 -42.85 19.71 -19.64
N GLU A 27 -41.77 20.47 -19.83
CA GLU A 27 -40.42 20.05 -19.44
C GLU A 27 -40.29 20.11 -17.92
N THR A 28 -40.37 18.97 -17.24
CA THR A 28 -40.20 18.88 -15.79
C THR A 28 -38.74 18.70 -15.42
N ASN A 29 -38.05 19.82 -15.15
CA ASN A 29 -36.81 19.98 -14.38
C ASN A 29 -35.85 18.77 -14.32
N MET A 30 -34.92 18.71 -15.27
CA MET A 30 -33.59 18.14 -15.05
C MET A 30 -32.63 19.28 -14.66
N ALA A 31 -32.41 19.53 -13.37
CA ALA A 31 -31.23 20.19 -12.77
C ALA A 31 -31.46 20.64 -11.31
N GLU A 32 -31.47 19.71 -10.34
CA GLU A 32 -31.04 20.06 -8.97
C GLU A 32 -29.52 19.97 -8.91
N GLY A 33 -28.86 21.01 -9.43
CA GLY A 33 -27.41 21.17 -9.34
C GLY A 33 -26.99 21.38 -7.89
N HIS A 34 -26.72 20.28 -7.19
CA HIS A 34 -26.04 20.30 -5.90
C HIS A 34 -24.66 20.94 -6.11
N GLN A 35 -24.37 22.03 -5.41
CA GLN A 35 -23.01 22.57 -5.35
C GLN A 35 -22.18 21.63 -4.48
N GLU A 36 -21.36 20.81 -5.13
CA GLU A 36 -20.43 19.89 -4.49
C GLU A 36 -19.38 20.67 -3.67
N ALA A 37 -18.97 20.09 -2.54
CA ALA A 37 -17.94 20.68 -1.71
C ALA A 37 -16.56 20.50 -2.34
N GLU A 38 -15.74 21.57 -2.34
CA GLU A 38 -14.35 21.51 -2.77
C GLU A 38 -13.60 20.37 -2.04
N GLY A 39 -12.84 19.57 -2.79
CA GLY A 39 -12.09 18.43 -2.25
C GLY A 39 -12.88 17.11 -2.15
N THR A 40 -14.06 17.00 -2.76
CA THR A 40 -14.76 15.72 -2.95
C THR A 40 -14.46 15.07 -4.29
N ILE A 41 -14.53 13.73 -4.34
CA ILE A 41 -14.25 12.86 -5.49
C ILE A 41 -15.53 12.08 -5.82
N LEU A 42 -15.96 12.12 -7.08
CA LEU A 42 -17.23 11.53 -7.50
C LEU A 42 -17.14 10.00 -7.68
N VAL A 43 -18.09 9.26 -7.09
CA VAL A 43 -18.26 7.82 -7.37
C VAL A 43 -19.10 7.64 -8.65
N ASP A 44 -18.48 7.99 -9.78
CA ASP A 44 -19.10 8.10 -11.10
C ASP A 44 -18.37 7.29 -12.18
N ALA A 45 -18.85 7.39 -13.43
CA ALA A 45 -18.27 6.66 -14.57
C ALA A 45 -16.97 7.29 -15.13
N ILE A 46 -16.50 8.42 -14.58
CA ILE A 46 -15.22 9.05 -14.94
C ILE A 46 -14.12 8.44 -14.07
N ASN A 47 -14.32 8.44 -12.74
CA ASN A 47 -13.35 7.92 -11.79
C ASN A 47 -13.40 6.38 -11.71
N PHE A 48 -14.59 5.79 -11.85
CA PHE A 48 -14.82 4.34 -11.78
C PHE A 48 -15.59 3.86 -13.02
N PRO A 49 -14.95 3.69 -14.20
CA PRO A 49 -15.66 3.41 -15.45
C PRO A 49 -16.48 2.11 -15.45
N ASP A 50 -15.93 1.03 -14.89
CA ASP A 50 -16.61 -0.26 -14.77
C ASP A 50 -17.83 -0.15 -13.83
N PRO A 51 -19.05 -0.49 -14.30
CA PRO A 51 -20.26 -0.30 -13.53
C PRO A 51 -20.36 -1.22 -12.30
N VAL A 52 -19.79 -2.42 -12.36
CA VAL A 52 -19.82 -3.38 -11.24
C VAL A 52 -18.81 -2.96 -10.17
N PHE A 53 -17.61 -2.57 -10.57
CA PHE A 53 -16.62 -2.01 -9.65
C PHE A 53 -17.14 -0.73 -8.98
N ARG A 54 -17.71 0.20 -9.76
CA ARG A 54 -18.34 1.43 -9.26
C ARG A 54 -19.45 1.15 -8.24
N SER A 55 -20.32 0.18 -8.49
CA SER A 55 -21.36 -0.20 -7.52
C SER A 55 -20.78 -0.81 -6.24
N LYS A 56 -19.68 -1.58 -6.30
CA LYS A 56 -18.98 -2.05 -5.09
C LYS A 56 -18.31 -0.90 -4.33
N VAL A 57 -17.66 0.03 -5.03
CA VAL A 57 -17.04 1.22 -4.44
C VAL A 57 -18.08 2.09 -3.73
N ALA A 58 -19.22 2.35 -4.38
CA ALA A 58 -20.35 3.07 -3.77
C ALA A 58 -20.84 2.38 -2.48
N ALA A 59 -21.04 1.05 -2.52
CA ALA A 59 -21.46 0.28 -1.34
C ALA A 59 -20.41 0.27 -0.21
N LEU A 60 -19.12 0.18 -0.55
CA LEU A 60 -18.01 0.17 0.40
C LEU A 60 -17.81 1.51 1.11
N LEU A 61 -18.06 2.63 0.41
CA LEU A 61 -17.98 3.99 0.94
C LEU A 61 -19.29 4.49 1.57
N GLY A 62 -20.37 3.71 1.50
CA GLY A 62 -21.71 4.13 1.93
C GLY A 62 -22.32 5.25 1.08
N ALA A 63 -21.84 5.43 -0.15
CA ALA A 63 -22.17 6.54 -1.04
C ALA A 63 -23.30 6.19 -2.02
N MET A 64 -24.10 7.19 -2.41
CA MET A 64 -25.04 7.06 -3.52
C MET A 64 -24.30 7.15 -4.88
N PRO A 65 -24.84 6.56 -5.97
CA PRO A 65 -24.24 6.70 -7.29
C PRO A 65 -24.11 8.17 -7.72
N GLY A 66 -22.90 8.59 -8.10
CA GLY A 66 -22.62 10.00 -8.44
C GLY A 66 -22.50 10.94 -7.24
N GLN A 67 -22.45 10.44 -6.00
CA GLN A 67 -22.16 11.27 -4.83
C GLN A 67 -20.66 11.63 -4.77
N GLY A 68 -20.36 12.88 -4.40
CA GLY A 68 -19.01 13.33 -4.04
C GLY A 68 -18.61 12.82 -2.65
N VAL A 69 -17.45 12.17 -2.56
CA VAL A 69 -16.90 11.55 -1.34
C VAL A 69 -15.54 12.16 -1.02
N ASN A 70 -15.27 12.48 0.24
CA ASN A 70 -13.98 13.03 0.66
C ASN A 70 -12.87 11.95 0.60
N ALA A 71 -11.65 12.34 0.22
CA ALA A 71 -10.45 11.50 0.22
C ALA A 71 -10.24 10.67 1.50
N ASP A 72 -10.60 11.21 2.68
CA ASP A 72 -10.50 10.51 3.97
C ASP A 72 -11.30 9.20 4.00
N ALA A 73 -12.43 9.10 3.30
CA ALA A 73 -13.23 7.88 3.24
C ALA A 73 -12.54 6.79 2.38
N PHE A 74 -11.82 7.17 1.32
CA PHE A 74 -10.98 6.24 0.55
C PHE A 74 -9.77 5.79 1.38
N ASN A 75 -9.16 6.71 2.14
CA ASN A 75 -8.05 6.43 3.05
C ASN A 75 -8.44 5.57 4.27
N ALA A 76 -9.73 5.49 4.63
CA ALA A 76 -10.22 4.62 5.68
C ALA A 76 -10.30 3.13 5.25
N VAL A 77 -10.36 2.85 3.95
CA VAL A 77 -10.48 1.49 3.41
C VAL A 77 -9.10 0.81 3.32
N LYS A 78 -8.87 -0.15 4.22
CA LYS A 78 -7.65 -0.99 4.24
C LYS A 78 -7.79 -2.32 3.50
N THR A 79 -9.01 -2.83 3.39
CA THR A 79 -9.30 -4.14 2.76
C THR A 79 -10.44 -3.98 1.75
N MET A 80 -10.28 -4.55 0.57
CA MET A 80 -11.27 -4.53 -0.50
C MET A 80 -11.41 -5.91 -1.15
N ASP A 81 -12.63 -6.44 -1.19
CA ASP A 81 -12.97 -7.66 -1.95
C ASP A 81 -13.93 -7.34 -3.10
N VAL A 82 -13.42 -7.48 -4.32
CA VAL A 82 -14.16 -7.32 -5.57
C VAL A 82 -14.18 -8.60 -6.40
N SER A 83 -13.85 -9.75 -5.79
CA SER A 83 -13.74 -11.03 -6.47
C SER A 83 -15.06 -11.54 -7.07
N LYS A 84 -14.98 -12.50 -8.00
CA LYS A 84 -16.11 -13.30 -8.53
C LYS A 84 -17.27 -12.47 -9.09
N SER A 85 -16.95 -11.32 -9.70
CA SER A 85 -17.93 -10.28 -10.02
C SER A 85 -17.99 -9.90 -11.50
N GLY A 86 -17.14 -10.48 -12.35
CA GLY A 86 -17.11 -10.20 -13.79
C GLY A 86 -16.61 -8.80 -14.16
N ILE A 87 -15.86 -8.16 -13.26
CA ILE A 87 -15.29 -6.82 -13.44
C ILE A 87 -14.21 -6.86 -14.53
N GLN A 88 -14.21 -5.87 -15.42
CA GLN A 88 -13.27 -5.76 -16.55
C GLN A 88 -12.18 -4.70 -16.31
N SER A 89 -12.39 -3.77 -15.37
CA SER A 89 -11.40 -2.77 -14.99
C SER A 89 -11.54 -2.34 -13.52
N LEU A 90 -10.41 -2.19 -12.83
CA LEU A 90 -10.32 -1.56 -11.50
C LEU A 90 -9.86 -0.09 -11.57
N LYS A 91 -9.98 0.59 -12.71
CA LYS A 91 -9.67 2.03 -12.80
C LYS A 91 -10.46 2.81 -11.74
N GLY A 92 -9.75 3.60 -10.93
CA GLY A 92 -10.21 4.23 -9.70
C GLY A 92 -9.62 3.59 -8.43
N ILE A 93 -8.99 2.41 -8.51
CA ILE A 93 -8.31 1.75 -7.38
C ILE A 93 -7.16 2.58 -6.82
N GLU A 94 -6.52 3.41 -7.65
CA GLU A 94 -5.43 4.30 -7.27
C GLU A 94 -5.82 5.34 -6.20
N LEU A 95 -7.12 5.61 -6.02
CA LEU A 95 -7.65 6.51 -5.00
C LEU A 95 -7.59 5.89 -3.59
N PHE A 96 -7.46 4.57 -3.49
CA PHE A 96 -7.36 3.82 -2.23
C PHE A 96 -5.90 3.67 -1.79
N ALA A 97 -5.21 4.79 -1.61
CA ALA A 97 -3.77 4.83 -1.29
C ALA A 97 -3.39 4.08 0.01
N LYS A 98 -4.33 3.91 0.95
CA LYS A 98 -4.17 3.22 2.24
C LYS A 98 -4.61 1.74 2.23
N LEU A 99 -4.90 1.18 1.06
CA LEU A 99 -5.30 -0.21 0.90
C LEU A 99 -4.12 -1.15 1.17
N THR A 100 -4.26 -2.06 2.14
CA THR A 100 -3.27 -3.09 2.48
C THR A 100 -3.63 -4.48 1.95
N THR A 101 -4.91 -4.71 1.61
CA THR A 101 -5.39 -5.99 1.06
C THR A 101 -6.36 -5.76 -0.09
N LEU A 102 -6.03 -6.28 -1.28
CA LEU A 102 -6.91 -6.31 -2.45
C LEU A 102 -7.17 -7.76 -2.90
N ASN A 103 -8.43 -8.19 -2.85
CA ASN A 103 -8.89 -9.39 -3.54
C ASN A 103 -9.70 -9.00 -4.78
N CYS A 104 -9.20 -9.35 -5.96
CA CYS A 104 -9.87 -9.18 -7.25
C CYS A 104 -9.92 -10.47 -8.09
N ASP A 105 -9.81 -11.62 -7.45
CA ASP A 105 -9.88 -12.96 -8.02
C ASP A 105 -11.13 -13.22 -8.88
N ASP A 106 -11.03 -14.12 -9.86
CA ASP A 106 -12.17 -14.62 -10.67
C ASP A 106 -12.96 -13.48 -11.35
N ASN A 107 -12.24 -12.62 -12.08
CA ASN A 107 -12.80 -11.48 -12.82
C ASN A 107 -12.37 -11.51 -14.30
N GLN A 108 -12.51 -10.40 -15.02
CA GLN A 108 -12.22 -10.26 -16.45
C GLN A 108 -11.17 -9.16 -16.69
N LEU A 109 -10.29 -8.91 -15.70
CA LEU A 109 -9.28 -7.87 -15.78
C LEU A 109 -8.23 -8.23 -16.84
N SER A 110 -8.10 -7.38 -17.86
CA SER A 110 -7.05 -7.48 -18.89
C SER A 110 -5.78 -6.69 -18.54
N ALA A 111 -5.91 -5.70 -17.65
CA ALA A 111 -4.83 -4.94 -17.04
C ALA A 111 -5.17 -4.62 -15.58
N LEU A 112 -4.13 -4.44 -14.75
CA LEU A 112 -4.23 -4.09 -13.34
C LEU A 112 -3.11 -3.11 -12.98
N ASP A 113 -3.46 -1.88 -12.64
CA ASP A 113 -2.54 -0.88 -12.10
C ASP A 113 -2.78 -0.76 -10.60
N VAL A 114 -1.75 -1.08 -9.82
CA VAL A 114 -1.70 -0.93 -8.35
C VAL A 114 -0.53 -0.03 -7.91
N SER A 115 0.01 0.77 -8.84
CA SER A 115 1.24 1.54 -8.65
C SER A 115 1.17 2.62 -7.56
N GLN A 116 -0.05 3.06 -7.21
CA GLN A 116 -0.33 4.03 -6.15
C GLN A 116 -0.74 3.36 -4.82
N ASN A 117 -1.07 2.07 -4.83
CA ASN A 117 -1.46 1.30 -3.65
C ASN A 117 -0.21 0.72 -2.97
N THR A 118 0.76 1.58 -2.65
CA THR A 118 2.12 1.19 -2.21
C THR A 118 2.15 0.38 -0.91
N GLN A 119 1.16 0.58 -0.04
CA GLN A 119 0.96 -0.15 1.24
C GLN A 119 0.29 -1.52 1.08
N LEU A 120 0.07 -2.02 -0.16
CA LEU A 120 -0.47 -3.36 -0.37
C LEU A 120 0.49 -4.44 0.17
N LYS A 121 0.01 -5.17 1.19
CA LYS A 121 0.66 -6.35 1.77
C LYS A 121 0.12 -7.65 1.19
N THR A 122 -1.12 -7.66 0.69
CA THR A 122 -1.73 -8.82 0.05
C THR A 122 -2.45 -8.42 -1.22
N LEU A 123 -2.06 -9.01 -2.35
CA LEU A 123 -2.71 -8.86 -3.65
C LEU A 123 -3.11 -10.24 -4.18
N SER A 124 -4.42 -10.48 -4.27
CA SER A 124 -4.99 -11.62 -4.99
C SER A 124 -5.66 -11.12 -6.28
N CYS A 125 -5.18 -11.60 -7.41
CA CYS A 125 -5.65 -11.27 -8.76
C CYS A 125 -5.72 -12.49 -9.68
N GLN A 126 -5.85 -13.70 -9.11
CA GLN A 126 -5.88 -14.95 -9.88
C GLN A 126 -7.11 -15.05 -10.79
N SER A 127 -7.03 -15.95 -11.78
CA SER A 127 -8.15 -16.33 -12.65
C SER A 127 -8.76 -15.09 -13.35
N ASN A 128 -7.86 -14.30 -13.95
CA ASN A 128 -8.13 -13.08 -14.72
C ASN A 128 -7.50 -13.21 -16.14
N GLN A 129 -7.33 -12.09 -16.86
CA GLN A 129 -6.81 -12.06 -18.24
C GLN A 129 -5.54 -11.23 -18.37
N LEU A 130 -4.81 -11.01 -17.26
CA LEU A 130 -3.63 -10.15 -17.20
C LEU A 130 -2.49 -10.73 -18.05
N SER A 131 -2.01 -9.98 -19.05
CA SER A 131 -0.87 -10.38 -19.89
C SER A 131 0.49 -9.88 -19.35
N GLU A 132 0.43 -8.92 -18.44
CA GLU A 132 1.53 -8.34 -17.67
C GLU A 132 1.02 -8.02 -16.24
N LEU A 133 1.93 -7.97 -15.28
CA LEU A 133 1.66 -7.49 -13.93
C LEU A 133 2.89 -6.76 -13.40
N ASN A 134 2.73 -5.49 -13.02
CA ASN A 134 3.79 -4.67 -12.46
C ASN A 134 3.46 -4.36 -10.99
N VAL A 135 4.28 -4.91 -10.08
CA VAL A 135 4.18 -4.70 -8.62
C VAL A 135 5.41 -3.99 -8.04
N ASN A 136 6.28 -3.40 -8.87
CA ASN A 136 7.57 -2.83 -8.43
C ASN A 136 7.46 -1.67 -7.42
N ASN A 137 6.28 -1.05 -7.28
CA ASN A 137 6.00 0.00 -6.29
C ASN A 137 5.39 -0.54 -4.98
N ASN A 138 4.93 -1.79 -4.96
CA ASN A 138 4.29 -2.41 -3.80
C ASN A 138 5.37 -3.08 -2.93
N LEU A 139 6.25 -2.25 -2.36
CA LEU A 139 7.43 -2.71 -1.63
C LEU A 139 7.08 -3.48 -0.36
N GLU A 140 5.92 -3.20 0.24
CA GLU A 140 5.36 -3.93 1.39
C GLU A 140 4.65 -5.25 1.04
N LEU A 141 4.63 -5.69 -0.23
CA LEU A 141 3.85 -6.86 -0.63
C LEU A 141 4.42 -8.15 0.01
N GLU A 142 3.66 -8.75 0.93
CA GLU A 142 3.98 -9.99 1.66
C GLU A 142 3.41 -11.22 0.93
N ILE A 143 2.23 -11.08 0.30
CA ILE A 143 1.55 -12.16 -0.42
C ILE A 143 1.08 -11.69 -1.80
N LEU A 144 1.46 -12.43 -2.86
CA LEU A 144 0.99 -12.23 -4.23
C LEU A 144 0.38 -13.51 -4.80
N ASN A 145 -0.94 -13.53 -5.04
CA ASN A 145 -1.55 -14.53 -5.91
C ASN A 145 -1.90 -13.92 -7.27
N CYS A 146 -1.28 -14.42 -8.33
CA CYS A 146 -1.54 -14.06 -9.72
C CYS A 146 -1.76 -15.28 -10.64
N HIS A 147 -2.04 -16.46 -10.07
CA HIS A 147 -2.18 -17.69 -10.84
C HIS A 147 -3.38 -17.66 -11.84
N ASN A 148 -3.36 -18.52 -12.86
CA ASN A 148 -4.36 -18.52 -13.96
C ASN A 148 -4.53 -17.15 -14.64
N ASN A 149 -3.44 -16.51 -15.00
CA ASN A 149 -3.42 -15.33 -15.87
C ASN A 149 -2.65 -15.64 -17.17
N GLN A 150 -2.31 -14.62 -17.96
CA GLN A 150 -1.56 -14.74 -19.21
C GLN A 150 -0.15 -14.12 -19.11
N ILE A 151 0.36 -13.92 -17.89
CA ILE A 151 1.61 -13.19 -17.61
C ILE A 151 2.80 -13.94 -18.22
N ARG A 152 3.68 -13.20 -18.90
CA ARG A 152 4.88 -13.73 -19.59
C ARG A 152 6.20 -13.41 -18.90
N ILE A 153 6.24 -12.30 -18.17
CA ILE A 153 7.38 -11.80 -17.40
C ILE A 153 6.79 -11.27 -16.10
N LEU A 154 7.36 -11.67 -14.97
CA LEU A 154 6.95 -11.23 -13.63
C LEU A 154 8.22 -10.87 -12.85
N ASN A 155 8.66 -9.61 -12.97
CA ASN A 155 9.79 -9.15 -12.17
C ASN A 155 9.32 -8.87 -10.73
N LEU A 156 10.00 -9.48 -9.75
CA LEU A 156 9.75 -9.33 -8.33
C LEU A 156 10.99 -8.83 -7.56
N SER A 157 12.01 -8.32 -8.26
CA SER A 157 13.29 -7.87 -7.67
C SER A 157 13.12 -6.85 -6.55
N ASN A 158 12.12 -5.98 -6.66
CA ASN A 158 11.87 -4.91 -5.71
C ASN A 158 10.96 -5.36 -4.55
N ASN A 159 10.21 -6.45 -4.74
CA ASN A 159 9.26 -6.98 -3.78
C ASN A 159 9.98 -7.88 -2.76
N MET A 160 10.94 -7.28 -2.05
CA MET A 160 11.73 -7.97 -1.05
C MET A 160 10.85 -8.48 0.11
N CYS A 161 9.73 -7.83 0.42
CA CYS A 161 8.81 -8.27 1.48
C CYS A 161 8.04 -9.57 1.21
N LEU A 162 8.06 -10.12 -0.02
CA LEU A 162 7.26 -11.28 -0.35
C LEU A 162 7.67 -12.52 0.46
N GLU A 163 6.69 -13.09 1.18
CA GLU A 163 6.72 -14.36 1.91
C GLU A 163 6.06 -15.49 1.09
N SER A 164 5.05 -15.17 0.27
CA SER A 164 4.31 -16.13 -0.57
C SER A 164 3.99 -15.58 -1.95
N VAL A 165 4.24 -16.37 -3.01
CA VAL A 165 3.85 -16.06 -4.39
C VAL A 165 3.27 -17.29 -5.06
N ASP A 166 2.07 -17.18 -5.62
CA ASP A 166 1.56 -18.13 -6.61
C ASP A 166 1.40 -17.45 -7.98
N PHE A 167 2.04 -18.05 -8.98
CA PHE A 167 2.02 -17.65 -10.38
C PHE A 167 1.66 -18.82 -11.32
N TRP A 168 1.14 -19.94 -10.79
CA TRP A 168 0.79 -21.13 -11.57
C TRP A 168 -0.17 -20.82 -12.74
N GLY A 169 -0.16 -21.63 -13.80
CA GLY A 169 -1.04 -21.44 -14.95
C GLY A 169 -0.75 -20.20 -15.83
N ASN A 170 0.29 -19.42 -15.55
CA ASN A 170 0.79 -18.35 -16.42
C ASN A 170 1.75 -18.85 -17.51
N TYR A 171 2.17 -17.95 -18.41
CA TYR A 171 3.14 -18.21 -19.49
C TYR A 171 4.54 -17.63 -19.17
N ILE A 172 4.93 -17.62 -17.90
CA ILE A 172 6.23 -17.07 -17.47
C ILE A 172 7.36 -17.93 -18.03
N VAL A 173 8.26 -17.30 -18.80
CA VAL A 173 9.46 -17.94 -19.37
C VAL A 173 10.68 -17.15 -18.92
N ASP A 174 11.18 -17.47 -17.73
CA ASP A 174 12.29 -16.76 -17.11
C ASP A 174 13.61 -17.57 -17.17
N PRO A 175 14.70 -17.03 -17.74
CA PRO A 175 16.02 -17.68 -17.73
C PRO A 175 16.73 -17.70 -16.37
N LEU A 176 16.23 -16.98 -15.36
CA LEU A 176 16.95 -16.68 -14.10
C LEU A 176 16.33 -17.33 -12.85
N TYR A 177 15.09 -17.80 -12.89
CA TYR A 177 14.37 -18.34 -11.71
C TYR A 177 14.03 -19.85 -11.81
N PRO A 178 14.94 -20.76 -11.42
CA PRO A 178 14.69 -22.20 -11.46
C PRO A 178 13.82 -22.68 -10.29
N ASN A 179 12.50 -22.77 -10.51
CA ASN A 179 11.54 -23.71 -9.89
C ASN A 179 11.53 -23.96 -8.36
N SER A 180 12.15 -23.13 -7.53
CA SER A 180 11.83 -23.00 -6.11
C SER A 180 12.27 -21.63 -5.59
N TRP A 181 11.32 -20.71 -5.45
CA TRP A 181 11.54 -19.43 -4.79
C TRP A 181 11.52 -19.65 -3.26
N ASN A 182 12.61 -20.25 -2.77
CA ASN A 182 12.77 -20.71 -1.39
C ASN A 182 13.70 -19.78 -0.61
N ARG A 183 13.17 -18.67 -0.08
CA ARG A 183 13.92 -17.71 0.76
C ARG A 183 14.21 -18.22 2.18
N SER A 184 14.33 -19.53 2.38
CA SER A 184 14.47 -20.15 3.71
C SER A 184 15.73 -19.69 4.47
N ASP A 185 16.78 -19.32 3.74
CA ASP A 185 18.13 -18.99 4.21
C ASP A 185 18.40 -17.48 4.39
N VAL A 186 17.45 -16.61 4.02
CA VAL A 186 17.55 -15.15 4.21
C VAL A 186 16.52 -14.63 5.23
N ALA A 187 16.93 -13.61 5.98
CA ALA A 187 16.09 -12.76 6.79
C ALA A 187 15.85 -11.45 6.03
N LEU A 188 14.61 -10.99 6.03
CA LEU A 188 14.24 -9.70 5.48
C LEU A 188 14.67 -8.60 6.46
N MET A 189 15.36 -7.56 6.00
CA MET A 189 15.63 -6.40 6.84
C MET A 189 14.61 -5.30 6.56
N PHE A 190 13.72 -5.07 7.52
CA PHE A 190 12.84 -3.91 7.50
C PHE A 190 13.64 -2.63 7.73
N ARG A 191 13.28 -1.57 7.00
CA ARG A 191 13.79 -0.21 7.17
C ARG A 191 12.65 0.67 7.66
N LEU A 192 12.89 1.43 8.73
CA LEU A 192 11.93 2.38 9.28
C LEU A 192 12.59 3.76 9.43
N TYR A 193 11.82 4.81 9.18
CA TYR A 193 12.21 6.21 9.33
C TYR A 193 11.43 6.89 10.46
N ASN A 194 12.11 7.66 11.30
CA ASN A 194 11.50 8.48 12.35
C ASN A 194 11.30 9.92 11.85
N PRO A 195 10.05 10.35 11.55
CA PRO A 195 9.80 11.70 11.05
C PRO A 195 10.02 12.81 12.11
N GLY A 196 10.22 12.46 13.39
CA GLY A 196 10.51 13.40 14.47
C GLY A 196 12.00 13.71 14.66
N SER A 197 12.89 12.74 14.43
CA SER A 197 14.34 12.89 14.61
C SER A 197 15.14 12.87 13.29
N GLY A 198 14.60 12.28 12.23
CA GLY A 198 15.28 12.05 10.96
C GLY A 198 16.14 10.77 10.94
N GLU A 199 16.04 9.93 11.96
CA GLU A 199 16.81 8.69 12.10
C GLU A 199 16.18 7.51 11.34
N HIS A 200 17.00 6.51 11.04
CA HIS A 200 16.56 5.23 10.50
C HIS A 200 16.83 4.09 11.48
N PHE A 201 15.94 3.10 11.50
CA PHE A 201 16.06 1.88 12.28
C PHE A 201 15.92 0.66 11.38
N TYR A 202 16.69 -0.38 11.68
CA TYR A 202 16.85 -1.58 10.85
C TYR A 202 16.68 -2.84 11.69
N THR A 203 15.77 -3.73 11.29
CA THR A 203 15.52 -5.00 12.00
C THR A 203 14.95 -6.10 11.12
N ALA A 204 15.27 -7.35 11.48
CA ALA A 204 14.63 -8.56 10.95
C ALA A 204 13.41 -9.01 11.79
N ASN A 205 13.14 -8.35 12.91
CA ASN A 205 12.07 -8.69 13.83
C ASN A 205 10.77 -7.96 13.41
N LYS A 206 9.72 -8.73 13.06
CA LYS A 206 8.46 -8.19 12.54
C LYS A 206 7.66 -7.49 13.63
N GLU A 207 7.71 -8.01 14.85
CA GLU A 207 7.04 -7.45 16.03
C GLU A 207 7.66 -6.12 16.48
N GLU A 208 8.98 -5.98 16.40
CA GLU A 208 9.73 -4.74 16.67
C GLU A 208 9.41 -3.66 15.61
N LYS A 209 9.36 -4.06 14.33
CA LYS A 209 8.90 -3.22 13.21
C LYS A 209 7.46 -2.73 13.42
N GLU A 210 6.52 -3.62 13.71
CA GLU A 210 5.11 -3.28 13.93
C GLU A 210 4.91 -2.43 15.21
N PHE A 211 5.70 -2.64 16.26
CA PHE A 211 5.69 -1.81 17.47
C PHE A 211 6.18 -0.38 17.22
N LEU A 212 7.24 -0.20 16.43
CA LEU A 212 7.74 1.11 16.04
C LEU A 212 6.76 1.85 15.14
N GLU A 213 6.13 1.17 14.17
CA GLU A 213 5.04 1.75 13.36
C GLU A 213 3.83 2.18 14.20
N ALA A 214 3.41 1.35 15.16
CA ALA A 214 2.38 1.71 16.14
C ALA A 214 2.79 2.89 17.04
N SER A 215 4.10 3.13 17.19
CA SER A 215 4.69 4.26 17.92
C SER A 215 4.93 5.51 17.06
N GLY A 216 4.53 5.50 15.78
CA GLY A 216 4.61 6.66 14.88
C GLY A 216 5.82 6.71 13.95
N TRP A 217 6.64 5.65 13.89
CA TRP A 217 7.64 5.50 12.83
C TRP A 217 6.96 5.20 11.48
N THR A 218 7.62 5.57 10.39
CA THR A 218 7.18 5.23 9.03
C THR A 218 7.97 4.02 8.55
N GLY A 219 7.30 2.90 8.27
CA GLY A 219 7.92 1.79 7.54
C GLY A 219 8.21 2.19 6.10
N GLU A 220 9.44 1.94 5.63
CA GLU A 220 9.87 2.18 4.25
C GLU A 220 9.92 0.88 3.43
N GLY A 221 9.31 -0.18 3.95
CA GLY A 221 9.40 -1.54 3.43
C GLY A 221 10.68 -2.25 3.89
N ALA A 222 11.31 -2.98 2.98
CA ALA A 222 12.56 -3.67 3.22
C ALA A 222 13.75 -2.93 2.61
N GLY A 223 14.85 -2.81 3.35
CA GLY A 223 16.11 -2.24 2.84
C GLY A 223 16.97 -3.26 2.10
N TRP A 224 17.00 -4.52 2.57
CA TRP A 224 17.78 -5.62 1.96
C TRP A 224 17.36 -7.00 2.48
N MET A 225 17.98 -8.05 1.92
CA MET A 225 17.96 -9.42 2.46
C MET A 225 19.32 -9.76 3.07
N ALA A 226 19.35 -10.11 4.35
CA ALA A 226 20.54 -10.59 5.04
C ALA A 226 20.52 -12.13 5.12
N PRO A 227 21.65 -12.85 5.01
CA PRO A 227 21.70 -14.26 5.38
C PRO A 227 21.24 -14.50 6.83
N LYS A 228 20.51 -15.59 7.07
CA LYS A 228 20.18 -16.06 8.44
C LYS A 228 21.38 -16.65 9.17
N GLU A 229 22.34 -17.19 8.42
CA GLU A 229 23.59 -17.76 8.93
C GLU A 229 24.74 -17.36 7.98
N SER A 230 25.86 -16.90 8.54
CA SER A 230 27.15 -16.75 7.85
C SER A 230 28.27 -16.64 8.90
N THR A 231 29.55 -16.71 8.51
CA THR A 231 30.68 -16.49 9.43
C THR A 231 30.98 -15.02 9.71
N VAL A 232 30.24 -14.09 9.09
CA VAL A 232 30.48 -12.64 9.12
C VAL A 232 29.30 -11.93 9.82
N PRO A 233 29.35 -11.74 11.15
CA PRO A 233 28.25 -11.13 11.91
C PRO A 233 28.21 -9.61 11.78
N VAL A 234 26.99 -9.04 11.84
CA VAL A 234 26.75 -7.62 12.09
C VAL A 234 26.20 -7.48 13.50
N TYR A 235 26.96 -6.84 14.38
CA TYR A 235 26.60 -6.59 15.77
C TYR A 235 25.60 -5.44 15.86
N ARG A 236 24.60 -5.57 16.74
CA ARG A 236 23.62 -4.53 17.09
C ARG A 236 23.93 -3.99 18.48
N LEU A 237 24.01 -2.67 18.61
CA LEU A 237 24.22 -1.98 19.88
C LEU A 237 23.11 -0.97 20.13
N TYR A 238 22.76 -0.77 21.40
CA TYR A 238 21.76 0.19 21.85
C TYR A 238 22.35 1.21 22.82
N ASN A 239 22.06 2.51 22.62
CA ASN A 239 22.43 3.58 23.54
C ASN A 239 21.29 3.89 24.52
N PRO A 240 21.38 3.48 25.81
CA PRO A 240 20.32 3.71 26.78
C PRO A 240 20.14 5.18 27.19
N ASN A 241 20.99 6.10 26.73
CA ASN A 241 20.94 7.53 27.09
C ASN A 241 20.18 8.38 26.06
N SER A 242 20.15 7.96 24.79
CA SER A 242 19.50 8.68 23.68
C SER A 242 18.37 7.88 23.02
N GLY A 243 18.50 6.55 22.95
CA GLY A 243 17.59 5.67 22.20
C GLY A 243 18.22 5.10 20.92
N ASP A 244 19.36 5.62 20.49
CA ASP A 244 20.01 5.29 19.22
C ASP A 244 20.41 3.81 19.15
N HIS A 245 20.44 3.27 17.93
CA HIS A 245 21.03 1.97 17.64
C HIS A 245 22.19 2.11 16.65
N HIS A 246 23.23 1.30 16.82
CA HIS A 246 24.38 1.22 15.91
C HIS A 246 24.59 -0.21 15.43
N TYR A 247 25.14 -0.34 14.22
CA TYR A 247 25.26 -1.61 13.52
C TYR A 247 26.64 -1.72 12.87
N THR A 248 27.42 -2.76 13.20
CA THR A 248 28.82 -2.85 12.73
C THR A 248 29.34 -4.28 12.62
N MET A 249 30.27 -4.49 11.68
CA MET A 249 31.09 -5.71 11.60
C MET A 249 32.37 -5.61 12.44
N SER A 250 32.79 -4.41 12.89
CA SER A 250 34.02 -4.24 13.68
C SER A 250 33.78 -4.57 15.15
N VAL A 251 34.53 -5.56 15.65
CA VAL A 251 34.57 -5.89 17.08
C VAL A 251 35.19 -4.73 17.87
N GLU A 252 36.14 -4.01 17.29
CA GLU A 252 36.82 -2.86 17.88
C GLU A 252 35.88 -1.65 18.06
N GLU A 253 35.05 -1.35 17.06
CA GLU A 253 34.03 -0.30 17.16
C GLU A 253 32.95 -0.70 18.19
N LYS A 254 32.51 -1.96 18.16
CA LYS A 254 31.55 -2.51 19.12
C LYS A 254 32.07 -2.43 20.56
N ASP A 255 33.28 -2.92 20.82
CA ASP A 255 33.88 -2.92 22.17
C ASP A 255 34.21 -1.49 22.66
N ALA A 256 34.53 -0.56 21.75
CA ALA A 256 34.69 0.86 22.10
C ALA A 256 33.36 1.49 22.54
N LEU A 257 32.25 1.23 21.82
CA LEU A 257 30.91 1.72 22.17
C LEU A 257 30.43 1.14 23.51
N ILE A 258 30.68 -0.15 23.77
CA ILE A 258 30.44 -0.77 25.09
C ILE A 258 31.25 -0.03 26.18
N GLY A 259 32.50 0.34 25.90
CA GLY A 259 33.33 1.18 26.77
C GLY A 259 32.77 2.59 27.04
N PHE A 260 31.95 3.11 26.13
CA PHE A 260 31.19 4.36 26.30
C PHE A 260 29.79 4.17 26.94
N GLY A 261 29.44 2.95 27.35
CA GLY A 261 28.18 2.66 28.04
C GLY A 261 27.01 2.29 27.14
N TRP A 262 27.26 1.89 25.89
CA TRP A 262 26.27 1.23 25.04
C TRP A 262 26.06 -0.22 25.46
N ASN A 263 24.86 -0.75 25.25
CA ASN A 263 24.55 -2.16 25.45
C ASN A 263 24.86 -2.95 24.17
N ASP A 264 25.58 -4.06 24.30
CA ASP A 264 25.73 -5.08 23.26
C ASP A 264 24.45 -5.94 23.22
N GLU A 265 23.70 -5.88 22.12
CA GLU A 265 22.51 -6.71 21.91
C GLU A 265 22.83 -8.01 21.15
N GLY A 266 24.10 -8.23 20.81
CA GLY A 266 24.58 -9.40 20.08
C GLY A 266 24.53 -9.23 18.57
N ILE A 267 24.30 -10.33 17.86
CA ILE A 267 24.26 -10.35 16.38
C ILE A 267 22.85 -9.97 15.93
N GLY A 268 22.72 -8.85 15.21
CA GLY A 268 21.44 -8.44 14.61
C GLY A 268 21.12 -9.23 13.33
N TRP A 269 22.14 -9.47 12.50
CA TRP A 269 22.09 -10.28 11.28
C TRP A 269 23.51 -10.61 10.81
N TYR A 270 23.66 -11.26 9.66
CA TYR A 270 24.95 -11.58 9.04
C TYR A 270 25.14 -10.85 7.71
N SER A 271 26.40 -10.68 7.28
CA SER A 271 26.76 -10.28 5.92
C SER A 271 26.75 -11.49 4.99
N ASP A 272 26.42 -11.29 3.71
CA ASP A 272 26.72 -12.25 2.66
C ASP A 272 28.25 -12.39 2.47
N GLU A 273 28.71 -13.64 2.45
CA GLU A 273 30.12 -14.02 2.23
C GLU A 273 30.52 -13.98 0.74
N ASN A 274 29.52 -13.90 -0.16
CA ASN A 274 29.71 -13.85 -1.61
C ASN A 274 29.71 -12.40 -2.15
N GLU A 275 29.67 -11.41 -1.24
CA GLU A 275 29.71 -9.96 -1.52
C GLU A 275 28.68 -9.48 -2.57
N GLN A 276 27.50 -10.11 -2.64
CA GLN A 276 26.58 -9.99 -3.79
C GLN A 276 25.99 -8.60 -4.04
N ILE A 277 25.68 -7.86 -2.97
CA ILE A 277 25.10 -6.50 -2.98
C ILE A 277 25.75 -5.69 -1.86
N PRO A 278 26.51 -4.61 -2.12
CA PRO A 278 27.10 -3.81 -1.05
C PRO A 278 26.05 -2.96 -0.32
N LEU A 279 26.20 -2.81 0.99
CA LEU A 279 25.56 -1.76 1.77
C LEU A 279 26.55 -0.65 2.10
N TYR A 280 26.25 0.54 1.62
CA TYR A 280 27.00 1.75 1.92
C TYR A 280 26.55 2.33 3.26
N ARG A 281 27.49 2.63 4.15
CA ARG A 281 27.27 3.36 5.42
C ARG A 281 27.59 4.84 5.23
N GLN A 282 26.78 5.71 5.82
CA GLN A 282 27.03 7.17 5.86
C GLN A 282 26.76 7.70 7.26
N PHE A 283 27.60 8.61 7.75
CA PHE A 283 27.39 9.29 9.03
C PHE A 283 26.98 10.76 8.83
N ASN A 284 25.98 11.23 9.58
CA ASN A 284 25.56 12.63 9.60
C ASN A 284 26.26 13.41 10.73
N PRO A 285 27.32 14.20 10.45
CA PRO A 285 27.98 15.02 11.48
C PRO A 285 27.15 16.22 11.95
N ASN A 286 25.97 16.46 11.34
CA ASN A 286 25.08 17.58 11.67
C ASN A 286 23.84 17.14 12.47
N ALA A 287 23.65 15.83 12.71
CA ALA A 287 22.59 15.32 13.58
C ALA A 287 22.95 15.55 15.07
N ALA A 288 21.95 15.81 15.92
CA ALA A 288 22.16 16.21 17.31
C ALA A 288 22.86 15.13 18.17
N THR A 289 22.60 13.86 17.87
CA THR A 289 23.21 12.65 18.45
C THR A 289 24.30 12.04 17.55
N GLY A 290 24.46 12.54 16.33
CA GLY A 290 25.00 11.76 15.21
C GLY A 290 23.95 10.76 14.70
N SER A 291 23.99 10.40 13.41
CA SER A 291 23.07 9.41 12.84
C SER A 291 23.72 8.67 11.68
N HIS A 292 23.38 7.39 11.51
CA HIS A 292 23.92 6.56 10.43
C HIS A 292 22.82 6.12 9.45
N ASN A 293 23.14 6.14 8.16
CA ASN A 293 22.32 5.54 7.11
C ASN A 293 22.99 4.30 6.55
N TYR A 294 22.19 3.28 6.21
CA TYR A 294 22.65 2.01 5.64
C TYR A 294 21.79 1.67 4.44
N THR A 295 22.37 1.68 3.23
CA THR A 295 21.59 1.53 2.00
C THR A 295 22.31 0.71 0.93
N THR A 296 21.53 -0.07 0.18
CA THR A 296 21.93 -0.72 -1.07
C THR A 296 21.84 0.23 -2.27
N LEU A 297 21.14 1.36 -2.14
CA LEU A 297 20.87 2.31 -3.21
C LEU A 297 22.03 3.30 -3.37
N GLN A 298 22.84 3.09 -4.40
CA GLN A 298 23.97 3.96 -4.72
C GLN A 298 23.52 5.42 -4.98
N GLU A 299 22.33 5.65 -5.53
CA GLU A 299 21.79 7.00 -5.76
C GLU A 299 21.50 7.75 -4.45
N GLU A 300 20.98 7.06 -3.44
CA GLU A 300 20.71 7.60 -2.09
C GLU A 300 22.02 7.93 -1.38
N HIS A 301 22.94 6.96 -1.33
CA HIS A 301 24.29 7.11 -0.78
C HIS A 301 25.01 8.35 -1.36
N LEU A 302 25.04 8.47 -2.69
CA LEU A 302 25.60 9.65 -3.36
C LEU A 302 24.82 10.94 -3.09
N SER A 303 23.54 10.86 -2.72
CA SER A 303 22.72 12.03 -2.36
C SER A 303 23.01 12.54 -0.96
N LEU A 304 23.15 11.64 0.03
CA LEU A 304 23.51 12.01 1.39
C LEU A 304 24.91 12.65 1.45
N ILE A 305 25.87 12.12 0.67
CA ILE A 305 27.21 12.74 0.51
C ILE A 305 27.09 14.17 -0.08
N ARG A 306 26.24 14.38 -1.10
CA ARG A 306 25.96 15.74 -1.63
C ARG A 306 25.29 16.67 -0.62
N MET A 307 24.61 16.12 0.39
CA MET A 307 24.01 16.86 1.52
C MET A 307 24.97 17.06 2.70
N GLY A 308 26.24 16.65 2.58
CA GLY A 308 27.26 16.85 3.62
C GLY A 308 27.31 15.76 4.69
N TRP A 309 26.80 14.56 4.41
CA TRP A 309 27.10 13.37 5.21
C TRP A 309 28.49 12.85 4.86
N ASN A 310 29.17 12.26 5.84
CA ASN A 310 30.44 11.58 5.65
C ASN A 310 30.21 10.21 5.00
N ASP A 311 31.00 9.89 3.98
CA ASP A 311 31.12 8.54 3.44
C ASP A 311 32.02 7.69 4.35
N GLU A 312 31.54 6.50 4.74
CA GLU A 312 32.28 5.50 5.51
C GLU A 312 32.49 4.20 4.74
N GLY A 313 32.13 4.17 3.44
CA GLY A 313 32.31 3.03 2.55
C GLY A 313 31.26 1.93 2.72
N ILE A 314 31.66 0.69 2.40
CA ILE A 314 30.82 -0.50 2.52
C ILE A 314 30.91 -1.03 3.95
N ALA A 315 29.78 -1.19 4.64
CA ALA A 315 29.75 -1.72 6.01
C ALA A 315 29.50 -3.24 6.08
N TRP A 316 28.73 -3.79 5.14
CA TRP A 316 28.50 -5.23 4.94
C TRP A 316 27.85 -5.47 3.57
N TYR A 317 27.51 -6.73 3.27
CA TYR A 317 26.83 -7.12 2.03
C TYR A 317 25.50 -7.85 2.29
N ALA A 318 24.55 -7.65 1.38
CA ALA A 318 23.28 -8.34 1.31
C ALA A 318 23.26 -9.41 0.21
N LYS A 319 22.32 -10.35 0.34
CA LYS A 319 22.10 -11.45 -0.61
C LYS A 319 21.06 -11.07 -1.67
N LYS A 320 21.15 -11.70 -2.84
CA LYS A 320 20.18 -11.63 -3.94
C LYS A 320 19.01 -12.60 -3.78
#